data_AF-A0ABD4VAH8-F1
#
_entry.id   AF-A0ABD4VAH8-F1
#
_cell.length_a   1.000
_cell.length_b   1.000
_cell.length_c   1.000
_cell.angle_alpha   90.00
_cell.angle_beta   90.00
_cell.angle_gamma   90.00
#
_symmetry.space_group_name_H-M   'P 1'
#
loop_
_entity.id
_entity.type
_entity.pdbx_description
1 polymer ?
#
loop_
_entity_poly.entity_id
_entity_poly.type
_entity_poly.pdbx_seq_one_letter_code
_entity_poly.pdbx_strand_id
1 'polypeptide(L)'
;METTRVRALTPQKPSLRAAERFCHATGAVLVLSGCAHLLVFAVDGGPWDGPVSWRKPVTFGLSFGLTLIAVTWVTSYLRVGARLRTVLLVVFAADCVVEVGGITLQAWRRVPSHLDMETGFDTVVSMVLAVGGGVLVVVLTLFAVASFRNRPAGPPGMPLALRSGFAILLVALASGAAMIARGVVLARTGHQEAAYHSTAPLKPLHGVSLHAVLVLPALAWLLSRTGWSERVRERVLYGAVGCYAAAVLAAGVDAVLTW
;
A
#
# COMPACT_ATOMS: atom_id res chain seq x y z
N MET A 1 3.32 6.00 44.46
CA MET A 1 3.69 4.91 43.52
C MET A 1 2.41 4.25 43.04
N GLU A 2 1.86 4.74 41.94
CA GLU A 2 0.63 4.22 41.36
C GLU A 2 1.01 3.12 40.36
N THR A 3 0.74 1.87 40.73
CA THR A 3 1.02 0.70 39.90
C THR A 3 0.22 0.78 38.60
N THR A 4 0.91 1.05 37.49
CA THR A 4 0.39 0.90 36.14
C THR A 4 -0.03 -0.57 35.95
N ARG A 5 -1.32 -0.88 36.10
CA ARG A 5 -1.85 -2.19 35.70
C ARG A 5 -1.59 -2.35 34.21
N VAL A 6 -0.61 -3.17 33.86
CA VAL A 6 -0.49 -3.75 32.52
C VAL A 6 -1.80 -4.50 32.28
N ARG A 7 -2.69 -3.90 31.49
CA ARG A 7 -3.95 -4.52 31.09
C ARG A 7 -3.60 -5.82 30.39
N ALA A 8 -3.96 -6.96 31.00
CA ALA A 8 -3.75 -8.28 30.43
C ALA A 8 -4.25 -8.30 28.99
N LEU A 9 -3.36 -8.61 28.04
CA LEU A 9 -3.69 -8.78 26.63
C LEU A 9 -4.76 -9.87 26.56
N THR A 10 -5.99 -9.49 26.23
CA THR A 10 -7.07 -10.46 26.03
C THR A 10 -6.61 -11.45 24.96
N PRO A 11 -6.64 -12.77 25.22
CA PRO A 11 -6.13 -13.74 24.26
C PRO A 11 -6.86 -13.57 22.93
N GLN A 12 -6.13 -13.21 21.87
CA GLN A 12 -6.68 -13.10 20.53
C GLN A 12 -7.22 -14.45 20.08
N LYS A 13 -8.39 -14.44 19.41
CA LYS A 13 -9.05 -15.66 18.91
C LYS A 13 -8.10 -16.42 17.95
N PRO A 14 -8.05 -17.78 18.00
CA PRO A 14 -7.17 -18.58 17.15
C PRO A 14 -7.27 -18.28 15.65
N SER A 15 -8.47 -18.03 15.13
CA SER A 15 -8.70 -17.68 13.72
C SER A 15 -8.05 -16.36 13.30
N LEU A 16 -7.99 -15.38 14.20
CA LEU A 16 -7.34 -14.10 13.93
C LEU A 16 -5.83 -14.28 13.77
N ARG A 17 -5.22 -15.10 14.63
CA ARG A 17 -3.79 -15.44 14.56
C ARG A 17 -3.45 -16.20 13.29
N ALA A 18 -4.33 -17.11 12.85
CA ALA A 18 -4.16 -17.83 11.60
C ALA A 18 -4.20 -16.87 10.39
N ALA A 19 -5.16 -15.95 10.35
CA ALA A 19 -5.26 -14.95 9.29
C ALA A 19 -4.05 -14.00 9.27
N GLU A 20 -3.56 -13.56 10.43
CA GLU A 20 -2.35 -12.74 10.51
C GLU A 20 -1.13 -13.50 9.96
N ARG A 21 -0.91 -14.76 10.37
CA ARG A 21 0.19 -15.57 9.84
C ARG A 21 0.09 -15.75 8.33
N PHE A 22 -1.12 -16.01 7.82
CA PHE A 22 -1.37 -16.08 6.40
C PHE A 22 -0.99 -14.79 5.69
N CYS A 23 -1.43 -13.63 6.16
CA CYS A 23 -1.12 -12.35 5.53
C CYS A 23 0.38 -12.02 5.57
N HIS A 24 1.08 -12.31 6.68
CA HIS A 24 2.54 -12.12 6.75
C HIS A 24 3.28 -13.06 5.79
N ALA A 25 2.88 -14.34 5.71
CA ALA A 25 3.48 -15.31 4.80
C ALA A 25 3.25 -14.90 3.34
N THR A 26 2.01 -14.54 2.98
CA THR A 26 1.67 -14.02 1.65
C THR A 26 2.49 -12.77 1.33
N GLY A 27 2.57 -11.80 2.26
CA GLY A 27 3.37 -10.60 2.05
C GLY A 27 4.85 -10.88 1.86
N ALA A 28 5.41 -11.84 2.60
CA ALA A 28 6.80 -12.28 2.43
C ALA A 28 7.02 -12.94 1.06
N VAL A 29 6.10 -13.79 0.60
CA VAL A 29 6.16 -14.40 -0.74
C VAL A 29 6.12 -13.33 -1.84
N LEU A 30 5.27 -12.30 -1.71
CA LEU A 30 5.20 -11.21 -2.68
C LEU A 30 6.49 -10.38 -2.72
N VAL A 31 7.08 -10.09 -1.54
CA VAL A 31 8.39 -9.42 -1.45
C VAL A 31 9.47 -10.26 -2.13
N LEU A 32 9.52 -11.57 -1.84
CA LEU A 32 10.48 -12.49 -2.45
C LEU A 32 10.28 -12.58 -3.97
N SER A 33 9.03 -12.56 -4.45
CA SER A 33 8.72 -12.47 -5.88
C SER A 33 9.28 -11.19 -6.50
N GLY A 34 9.08 -10.03 -5.85
CA GLY A 34 9.66 -8.76 -6.31
C GLY A 34 11.20 -8.81 -6.38
N CYS A 35 11.85 -9.37 -5.36
CA CYS A 35 13.30 -9.58 -5.36
C CYS A 35 13.75 -10.54 -6.46
N ALA A 36 13.03 -11.63 -6.71
CA ALA A 36 13.34 -12.58 -7.78
C ALA A 36 13.27 -11.91 -9.16
N HIS A 37 12.25 -11.08 -9.42
CA HIS A 37 12.15 -10.32 -10.67
C HIS A 37 13.24 -9.25 -10.81
N LEU A 38 13.80 -8.75 -9.70
CA LEU A 38 14.94 -7.85 -9.74
C LEU A 38 16.21 -8.59 -10.20
N LEU A 39 16.37 -9.86 -9.79
CA LEU A 39 17.44 -10.72 -10.31
C LEU A 39 17.22 -11.04 -11.79
N VAL A 40 15.99 -11.31 -12.21
CA VAL A 40 15.65 -11.49 -13.63
C VAL A 40 16.03 -10.25 -14.42
N PHE A 41 15.67 -9.05 -13.95
CA PHE A 41 16.06 -7.79 -14.59
C PHE A 41 17.58 -7.63 -14.70
N ALA A 42 18.34 -8.02 -13.67
CA ALA A 42 19.80 -7.93 -13.69
C ALA A 42 20.46 -8.86 -14.74
N VAL A 43 19.77 -9.93 -15.16
CA VAL A 43 20.26 -10.89 -16.16
C VAL A 43 19.71 -10.61 -17.56
N ASP A 44 18.39 -10.45 -17.69
CA ASP A 44 17.68 -10.24 -18.97
C ASP A 44 17.88 -8.80 -19.50
N GLY A 45 18.10 -7.83 -18.59
CA GLY A 45 18.30 -6.43 -18.93
C GLY A 45 17.03 -5.71 -19.40
N GLY A 46 17.20 -4.75 -20.30
CA GLY A 46 16.12 -3.92 -20.85
C GLY A 46 15.93 -2.59 -20.12
N PRO A 47 15.01 -1.73 -20.60
CA PRO A 47 14.74 -0.45 -19.98
C PRO A 47 14.02 -0.62 -18.64
N TRP A 48 14.39 0.19 -17.64
CA TRP A 48 13.66 0.27 -16.37
C TRP A 48 12.29 0.94 -16.53
N ASP A 49 12.19 1.86 -17.48
CA ASP A 49 10.96 2.59 -17.79
C ASP A 49 10.22 2.01 -19.00
N GLY A 50 9.00 2.50 -19.21
CA GLY A 50 8.11 2.03 -20.27
C GLY A 50 6.98 1.12 -19.78
N PRO A 51 6.07 0.77 -20.71
CA PRO A 51 4.87 0.00 -20.41
C PRO A 51 5.17 -1.49 -20.15
N VAL A 52 6.21 -2.01 -20.80
CA VAL A 52 6.75 -3.37 -20.66
C VAL A 52 8.14 -3.27 -20.04
N SER A 53 8.22 -3.43 -18.73
CA SER A 53 9.48 -3.36 -17.98
C SER A 53 9.39 -4.24 -16.73
N TRP A 54 10.51 -4.88 -16.40
CA TRP A 54 10.67 -5.66 -15.18
C TRP A 54 10.51 -4.82 -13.89
N ARG A 55 10.58 -3.49 -13.98
CA ARG A 55 10.25 -2.59 -12.86
C ARG A 55 8.90 -2.94 -12.24
N LYS A 56 7.86 -3.19 -13.04
CA LYS A 56 6.51 -3.41 -12.51
C LYS A 56 6.44 -4.62 -11.56
N PRO A 57 6.83 -5.85 -11.96
CA PRO A 57 6.80 -6.98 -11.03
C PRO A 57 7.73 -6.80 -9.84
N VAL A 58 8.86 -6.09 -9.99
CA VAL A 58 9.74 -5.72 -8.86
C VAL A 58 9.02 -4.82 -7.86
N THR A 59 8.60 -3.63 -8.29
CA THR A 59 8.06 -2.63 -7.38
C THR A 59 6.70 -3.00 -6.83
N PHE A 60 5.84 -3.66 -7.63
CA PHE A 60 4.55 -4.12 -7.14
C PHE A 60 4.70 -5.29 -6.17
N GLY A 61 5.57 -6.27 -6.44
CA GLY A 61 5.83 -7.36 -5.49
C GLY A 61 6.32 -6.85 -4.14
N LEU A 62 7.31 -5.94 -4.15
CA LEU A 62 7.83 -5.30 -2.94
C LEU A 62 6.76 -4.46 -2.23
N SER A 63 6.10 -3.55 -2.94
CA SER A 63 5.14 -2.60 -2.33
C SER A 63 3.90 -3.29 -1.80
N PHE A 64 3.29 -4.21 -2.54
CA PHE A 64 2.12 -4.96 -2.07
C PHE A 64 2.49 -5.88 -0.91
N GLY A 65 3.62 -6.59 -0.99
CA GLY A 65 4.06 -7.47 0.10
C GLY A 65 4.37 -6.71 1.39
N LEU A 66 5.12 -5.60 1.31
CA LEU A 66 5.41 -4.75 2.47
C LEU A 66 4.15 -4.09 3.02
N THR A 67 3.24 -3.63 2.16
CA THR A 67 1.98 -3.01 2.60
C THR A 67 1.06 -4.01 3.26
N LEU A 68 0.99 -5.25 2.75
CA LEU A 68 0.21 -6.33 3.38
C LEU A 68 0.74 -6.65 4.78
N ILE A 69 2.06 -6.81 4.92
CA ILE A 69 2.72 -6.99 6.22
C ILE A 69 2.41 -5.81 7.14
N ALA A 70 2.61 -4.58 6.64
CA ALA A 70 2.41 -3.36 7.39
C ALA A 70 0.96 -3.24 7.89
N VAL A 71 -0.03 -3.37 7.01
CA VAL A 71 -1.45 -3.26 7.36
C VAL A 71 -1.87 -4.38 8.31
N THR A 72 -1.37 -5.61 8.11
CA THR A 72 -1.63 -6.72 9.03
C THR A 72 -1.16 -6.36 10.45
N TRP A 73 0.06 -5.84 10.56
CA TRP A 73 0.62 -5.35 11.83
C TRP A 73 -0.14 -4.14 12.38
N VAL A 74 -0.25 -3.05 11.62
CA VAL A 74 -0.76 -1.78 12.14
C VAL A 74 -2.25 -1.85 12.52
N THR A 75 -3.02 -2.70 11.83
CA THR A 75 -4.43 -2.90 12.16
C THR A 75 -4.64 -3.62 13.49
N SER A 76 -3.61 -4.23 14.09
CA SER A 76 -3.69 -4.78 15.45
C SER A 76 -3.83 -3.71 16.52
N TYR A 77 -3.48 -2.46 16.21
CA TYR A 77 -3.68 -1.29 17.09
C TYR A 77 -5.06 -0.65 16.92
N LEU A 78 -5.85 -1.05 15.91
CA LEU A 78 -7.17 -0.49 15.66
C LEU A 78 -8.26 -1.22 16.44
N ARG A 79 -9.30 -0.49 16.83
CA ARG A 79 -10.49 -1.07 17.47
C ARG A 79 -11.48 -1.55 16.41
N VAL A 80 -11.21 -2.72 15.83
CA VAL A 80 -12.04 -3.39 14.82
C VAL A 80 -12.48 -4.76 15.34
N GLY A 81 -13.74 -5.14 15.11
CA GLY A 81 -14.23 -6.47 15.48
C GLY A 81 -13.43 -7.58 14.80
N ALA A 82 -13.08 -8.64 15.54
CA ALA A 82 -12.16 -9.68 15.06
C ALA A 82 -12.57 -10.33 13.74
N ARG A 83 -13.88 -10.59 13.54
CA ARG A 83 -14.42 -11.17 12.29
C ARG A 83 -14.22 -10.22 11.12
N LEU A 84 -14.60 -8.95 11.28
CA LEU A 84 -14.44 -7.94 10.24
C LEU A 84 -12.97 -7.75 9.88
N ARG A 85 -12.09 -7.60 10.87
CA ARG A 85 -10.64 -7.49 10.62
C ARG A 85 -10.10 -8.70 9.86
N THR A 86 -10.50 -9.91 10.24
CA THR A 86 -10.09 -11.14 9.55
C THR A 86 -10.52 -11.12 8.08
N VAL A 87 -11.78 -10.81 7.79
CA VAL A 87 -12.30 -10.75 6.42
C VAL A 87 -11.55 -9.70 5.61
N LEU A 88 -11.40 -8.49 6.13
CA LEU A 88 -10.70 -7.41 5.43
C LEU A 88 -9.24 -7.77 5.11
N LEU A 89 -8.53 -8.40 6.05
CA LEU A 89 -7.14 -8.83 5.82
C LEU A 89 -7.04 -9.96 4.80
N VAL A 90 -7.93 -10.95 4.84
CA VAL A 90 -7.93 -12.05 3.86
C VAL A 90 -8.28 -11.54 2.47
N VAL A 91 -9.27 -10.65 2.34
CA VAL A 91 -9.61 -10.01 1.07
C VAL A 91 -8.42 -9.20 0.56
N PHE A 92 -7.80 -8.39 1.42
CA PHE A 92 -6.62 -7.62 1.03
C PHE A 92 -5.47 -8.52 0.56
N ALA A 93 -5.19 -9.61 1.28
CA ALA A 93 -4.16 -10.57 0.89
C ALA A 93 -4.45 -11.25 -0.45
N ALA A 94 -5.69 -11.68 -0.68
CA ALA A 94 -6.11 -12.29 -1.95
C ALA A 94 -5.97 -11.31 -3.11
N ASP A 95 -6.40 -10.06 -2.90
CA ASP A 95 -6.28 -9.00 -3.89
C ASP A 95 -4.83 -8.68 -4.23
N CYS A 96 -3.94 -8.58 -3.21
CA CYS A 96 -2.51 -8.42 -3.43
C CYS A 96 -1.90 -9.52 -4.30
N VAL A 97 -2.34 -10.77 -4.13
CA VAL A 97 -1.87 -11.91 -4.94
C VAL A 97 -2.37 -11.81 -6.38
N VAL A 98 -3.64 -11.42 -6.58
CA VAL A 98 -4.22 -11.22 -7.92
C VAL A 98 -3.50 -10.09 -8.66
N GLU A 99 -3.28 -8.97 -7.98
CA GLU A 99 -2.59 -7.80 -8.51
C GLU A 99 -1.16 -8.14 -8.98
N VAL A 100 -0.34 -8.64 -8.06
CA VAL A 100 1.06 -9.00 -8.37
C VAL A 100 1.11 -10.15 -9.37
N GLY A 101 0.20 -11.12 -9.29
CA GLY A 101 0.10 -12.25 -10.21
C GLY A 101 -0.23 -11.82 -11.64
N GLY A 102 -1.22 -10.95 -11.83
CA GLY A 102 -1.59 -10.43 -13.15
C GLY A 102 -0.49 -9.58 -13.78
N ILE A 103 0.19 -8.75 -12.97
CA ILE A 103 1.35 -7.98 -13.41
C ILE A 103 2.51 -8.89 -13.82
N THR A 104 2.80 -9.89 -12.99
CA THR A 104 3.85 -10.88 -13.26
C THR A 104 3.55 -11.63 -14.55
N LEU A 105 2.34 -12.15 -14.69
CA LEU A 105 1.89 -12.85 -15.89
C LEU A 105 2.11 -12.00 -17.16
N GLN A 106 1.71 -10.74 -17.13
CA GLN A 106 1.85 -9.84 -18.28
C GLN A 106 3.31 -9.47 -18.58
N ALA A 107 4.13 -9.30 -17.55
CA ALA A 107 5.56 -9.08 -17.72
C ALA A 107 6.24 -10.27 -18.43
N TRP A 108 5.92 -11.51 -18.03
CA TRP A 108 6.45 -12.72 -18.69
C TRP A 108 5.92 -12.91 -20.12
N ARG A 109 4.72 -12.42 -20.42
CA ARG A 109 4.18 -12.33 -21.79
C ARG A 109 4.77 -11.18 -22.61
N ARG A 110 5.58 -10.31 -22.00
CA ARG A 110 6.15 -9.09 -22.59
C ARG A 110 5.10 -8.11 -23.13
N VAL A 111 3.97 -8.00 -22.43
CA VAL A 111 2.91 -7.02 -22.75
C VAL A 111 2.58 -6.15 -21.52
N PRO A 112 1.97 -4.97 -21.69
CA PRO A 112 1.62 -4.11 -20.58
C PRO A 112 0.56 -4.75 -19.67
N SER A 113 0.69 -4.56 -18.35
CA SER A 113 -0.27 -5.17 -17.41
C SER A 113 -1.53 -4.35 -17.17
N HIS A 114 -1.37 -3.03 -17.07
CA HIS A 114 -2.44 -2.08 -16.77
C HIS A 114 -2.75 -1.27 -18.01
N LEU A 115 -4.03 -1.03 -18.23
CA LEU A 115 -4.59 -0.26 -19.35
C LEU A 115 -4.39 -0.94 -20.70
N ASP A 116 -3.93 -2.19 -20.74
CA ASP A 116 -3.78 -2.96 -21.97
C ASP A 116 -5.14 -3.50 -22.42
N MET A 117 -5.61 -2.98 -23.55
CA MET A 117 -6.87 -3.33 -24.18
C MET A 117 -6.65 -3.78 -25.64
N GLU A 118 -5.41 -4.15 -25.99
CA GLU A 118 -5.02 -4.48 -27.38
C GLU A 118 -5.59 -5.85 -27.81
N THR A 119 -5.77 -6.77 -26.86
CA THR A 119 -6.45 -8.05 -27.09
C THR A 119 -7.55 -8.31 -26.05
N GLY A 120 -8.42 -9.28 -26.35
CA GLY A 120 -9.47 -9.69 -25.41
C GLY A 120 -8.93 -10.25 -24.10
N PHE A 121 -7.80 -10.99 -24.14
CA PHE A 121 -7.18 -11.51 -22.91
C PHE A 121 -6.51 -10.39 -22.10
N ASP A 122 -5.79 -9.48 -22.76
CA ASP A 122 -5.14 -8.36 -22.08
C ASP A 122 -6.16 -7.43 -21.42
N THR A 123 -7.27 -7.19 -22.11
CA THR A 123 -8.43 -6.48 -21.58
C THR A 123 -8.94 -7.12 -20.29
N VAL A 124 -9.11 -8.45 -20.26
CA VAL A 124 -9.59 -9.16 -19.07
C VAL A 124 -8.60 -8.98 -17.92
N VAL A 125 -7.30 -9.17 -18.15
CA VAL A 125 -6.29 -8.98 -17.11
C VAL A 125 -6.29 -7.54 -16.61
N SER A 126 -6.28 -6.55 -17.50
CA SER A 126 -6.30 -5.14 -17.13
C SER A 126 -7.57 -4.76 -16.35
N MET A 127 -8.73 -5.34 -16.68
CA MET A 127 -9.98 -5.10 -15.95
C MET A 127 -9.96 -5.74 -14.57
N VAL A 128 -9.39 -6.95 -14.43
CA VAL A 128 -9.21 -7.59 -13.12
C VAL A 128 -8.35 -6.73 -12.20
N LEU A 129 -7.23 -6.18 -12.69
CA LEU A 129 -6.39 -5.27 -11.91
C LEU A 129 -7.11 -3.95 -11.58
N ALA A 130 -7.92 -3.41 -12.51
CA ALA A 130 -8.71 -2.21 -12.21
C ALA A 130 -9.75 -2.46 -11.10
N VAL A 131 -10.41 -3.63 -11.12
CA VAL A 131 -11.36 -4.04 -10.08
C VAL A 131 -10.64 -4.28 -8.75
N GLY A 132 -9.47 -4.91 -8.77
CA GLY A 132 -8.65 -5.12 -7.58
C GLY A 132 -8.26 -3.81 -6.91
N GLY A 133 -7.79 -2.83 -7.69
CA GLY A 133 -7.61 -1.45 -7.22
C GLY A 133 -8.83 -0.87 -6.50
N GLY A 134 -10.04 -1.11 -7.02
CA GLY A 134 -11.30 -0.74 -6.35
C GLY A 134 -11.53 -1.44 -5.01
N VAL A 135 -11.21 -2.74 -4.93
CA VAL A 135 -11.26 -3.52 -3.68
C VAL A 135 -10.29 -2.95 -2.65
N LEU A 136 -9.05 -2.62 -3.05
CA LEU A 136 -8.07 -1.97 -2.19
C LEU A 136 -8.58 -0.65 -1.63
N VAL A 137 -9.19 0.18 -2.48
CA VAL A 137 -9.79 1.46 -2.05
C VAL A 137 -10.78 1.21 -0.92
N VAL A 138 -11.71 0.27 -1.09
CA VAL A 138 -12.73 -0.03 -0.09
C VAL A 138 -12.09 -0.56 1.20
N VAL A 139 -11.25 -1.59 1.12
CA VAL A 139 -10.69 -2.26 2.31
C VAL A 139 -9.82 -1.30 3.13
N LEU A 140 -8.93 -0.56 2.48
CA LEU A 140 -8.00 0.34 3.16
C LEU A 140 -8.72 1.58 3.69
N THR A 141 -9.78 2.05 3.01
CA THR A 141 -10.66 3.10 3.55
C THR A 141 -11.39 2.65 4.81
N LEU A 142 -11.86 1.40 4.88
CA LEU A 142 -12.51 0.88 6.09
C LEU A 142 -11.56 0.86 7.29
N PHE A 143 -10.28 0.49 7.10
CA PHE A 143 -9.26 0.58 8.15
C PHE A 143 -8.93 2.03 8.50
N ALA A 144 -8.81 2.92 7.52
CA ALA A 144 -8.60 4.34 7.74
C ALA A 144 -9.73 4.92 8.61
N VAL A 145 -10.99 4.70 8.23
CA VAL A 145 -12.18 5.13 8.99
C VAL A 145 -12.15 4.57 10.42
N ALA A 146 -11.78 3.31 10.61
CA ALA A 146 -11.66 2.72 11.95
C ALA A 146 -10.61 3.44 12.82
N SER A 147 -9.50 3.89 12.23
CA SER A 147 -8.44 4.66 12.92
C SER A 147 -8.89 6.05 13.37
N PHE A 148 -9.86 6.65 12.67
CA PHE A 148 -10.43 7.94 13.03
C PHE A 148 -11.58 7.81 14.04
N ARG A 149 -12.49 6.85 13.81
CA ARG A 149 -13.66 6.61 14.69
C ARG A 149 -13.27 6.27 16.12
N ASN A 150 -12.21 5.49 16.29
CA ASN A 150 -11.71 5.09 17.60
C ASN A 150 -10.24 5.44 17.72
N ARG A 151 -9.82 6.03 18.84
CA ARG A 151 -8.40 6.28 19.09
C ARG A 151 -7.64 4.94 19.03
N PRO A 152 -6.65 4.79 18.14
CA PRO A 152 -5.81 3.60 18.11
C PRO A 152 -5.09 3.37 19.44
N ALA A 153 -4.78 2.11 19.74
CA ALA A 153 -3.95 1.73 20.87
C ALA A 153 -2.45 1.88 20.54
N GLY A 154 -1.59 1.60 21.51
CA GLY A 154 -0.14 1.57 21.33
C GLY A 154 0.62 2.60 22.17
N PRO A 155 1.95 2.66 22.01
CA PRO A 155 2.79 3.61 22.75
C PRO A 155 2.48 5.07 22.39
N PRO A 156 3.00 6.05 23.16
CA PRO A 156 2.92 7.47 22.82
C PRO A 156 3.33 7.72 21.36
N GLY A 157 2.56 8.58 20.66
CA GLY A 157 2.72 8.83 19.23
C GLY A 157 2.05 7.82 18.29
N MET A 158 1.89 6.53 18.65
CA MET A 158 1.27 5.53 17.75
C MET A 158 -0.10 5.94 17.18
N PRO A 159 -1.03 6.55 17.96
CA PRO A 159 -2.29 7.03 17.43
C PRO A 159 -2.15 8.11 16.34
N LEU A 160 -1.18 9.02 16.48
CA LEU A 160 -0.88 10.04 15.48
C LEU A 160 -0.30 9.37 14.22
N ALA A 161 0.69 8.49 14.40
CA ALA A 161 1.31 7.76 13.31
C ALA A 161 0.30 7.00 12.44
N LEU A 162 -0.63 6.28 13.08
CA LEU A 162 -1.65 5.51 12.38
C LEU A 162 -2.63 6.41 11.64
N ARG A 163 -3.15 7.45 12.29
CA ARG A 163 -4.12 8.37 11.65
C ARG A 163 -3.49 9.11 10.49
N SER A 164 -2.29 9.67 10.67
CA SER A 164 -1.56 10.36 9.60
C SER A 164 -1.17 9.39 8.48
N GLY A 165 -0.68 8.19 8.81
CA GLY A 165 -0.33 7.16 7.83
C GLY A 165 -1.53 6.71 6.99
N PHE A 166 -2.69 6.46 7.62
CA PHE A 166 -3.91 6.14 6.90
C PHE A 166 -4.45 7.33 6.10
N ALA A 167 -4.42 8.56 6.62
CA ALA A 167 -4.84 9.74 5.85
C ALA A 167 -4.01 9.92 4.58
N ILE A 168 -2.69 9.79 4.68
CA ILE A 168 -1.79 9.91 3.54
C ILE A 168 -1.97 8.72 2.58
N LEU A 169 -2.20 7.50 3.10
CA LEU A 169 -2.55 6.35 2.26
C LEU A 169 -3.80 6.62 1.41
N LEU A 170 -4.82 7.31 1.94
CA LEU A 170 -6.00 7.69 1.14
C LEU A 170 -5.64 8.59 -0.06
N VAL A 171 -4.60 9.42 0.04
CA VAL A 171 -4.07 10.19 -1.10
C VAL A 171 -3.47 9.27 -2.17
N ALA A 172 -2.78 8.20 -1.76
CA ALA A 172 -2.30 7.18 -2.69
C ALA A 172 -3.46 6.49 -3.41
N LEU A 173 -4.52 6.12 -2.68
CA LEU A 173 -5.70 5.47 -3.27
C LEU A 173 -6.42 6.39 -4.26
N ALA A 174 -6.60 7.66 -3.90
CA ALA A 174 -7.23 8.65 -4.77
C ALA A 174 -6.42 8.90 -6.05
N SER A 175 -5.09 9.07 -5.93
CA SER A 175 -4.21 9.23 -7.10
C SER A 175 -4.18 7.99 -7.98
N GLY A 176 -4.17 6.78 -7.40
CA GLY A 176 -4.26 5.53 -8.15
C GLY A 176 -5.59 5.40 -8.92
N ALA A 177 -6.71 5.75 -8.28
CA ALA A 177 -8.01 5.77 -8.94
C ALA A 177 -8.06 6.78 -10.11
N ALA A 178 -7.47 7.98 -9.93
CA ALA A 178 -7.36 8.97 -10.99
C ALA A 178 -6.49 8.48 -12.17
N MET A 179 -5.37 7.80 -11.90
CA MET A 179 -4.53 7.16 -12.92
C MET A 179 -5.31 6.15 -13.75
N ILE A 180 -6.08 5.26 -13.09
CA ILE A 180 -6.90 4.25 -13.79
C ILE A 180 -8.01 4.92 -14.59
N ALA A 181 -8.75 5.86 -14.00
CA ALA A 181 -9.87 6.52 -14.65
C ALA A 181 -9.44 7.23 -15.95
N ARG A 182 -8.36 8.02 -15.90
CA ARG A 182 -7.81 8.69 -17.08
C ARG A 182 -7.36 7.68 -18.13
N GLY A 183 -6.59 6.68 -17.71
CA GLY A 183 -6.08 5.65 -18.62
C GLY A 183 -7.19 4.88 -19.33
N VAL A 184 -8.26 4.51 -18.61
CA VAL A 184 -9.42 3.79 -19.17
C VAL A 184 -10.15 4.64 -20.20
N VAL A 185 -10.34 5.95 -19.96
CA VAL A 185 -10.94 6.86 -20.94
C VAL A 185 -10.09 6.92 -22.21
N LEU A 186 -8.77 7.06 -22.09
CA LEU A 186 -7.87 7.09 -23.24
C LEU A 186 -7.92 5.77 -24.04
N ALA A 187 -7.78 4.63 -23.37
CA ALA A 187 -7.82 3.32 -24.01
C ALA A 187 -9.15 3.09 -24.76
N ARG A 188 -10.29 3.38 -24.11
CA ARG A 188 -11.63 3.19 -24.70
C ARG A 188 -11.98 4.17 -25.83
N THR A 189 -11.25 5.27 -25.93
CA THR A 189 -11.42 6.26 -27.01
C THR A 189 -10.40 6.08 -28.14
N GLY A 190 -9.66 4.96 -28.16
CA GLY A 190 -8.72 4.62 -29.23
C GLY A 190 -7.29 5.14 -29.03
N HIS A 191 -6.99 5.74 -27.86
CA HIS A 191 -5.67 6.31 -27.55
C HIS A 191 -4.84 5.37 -26.66
N GLN A 192 -4.63 4.14 -27.12
CA GLN A 192 -4.00 3.06 -26.34
C GLN A 192 -2.59 3.42 -25.84
N GLU A 193 -1.73 3.94 -26.73
CA GLU A 193 -0.38 4.36 -26.37
C GLU A 193 -0.38 5.50 -25.34
N ALA A 194 -1.25 6.49 -25.52
CA ALA A 194 -1.41 7.59 -24.56
C ALA A 194 -1.88 7.07 -23.19
N ALA A 195 -2.73 6.04 -23.14
CA ALA A 195 -3.18 5.44 -21.89
C ALA A 195 -1.98 4.91 -21.08
N TYR A 196 -1.02 4.23 -21.71
CA TYR A 196 0.18 3.72 -21.04
C TYR A 196 1.04 4.81 -20.38
N HIS A 197 1.12 5.99 -21.00
CA HIS A 197 1.90 7.11 -20.51
C HIS A 197 1.14 8.04 -19.55
N SER A 198 -0.20 8.03 -19.62
CA SER A 198 -1.07 8.94 -18.88
C SER A 198 -0.90 8.94 -17.36
N THR A 199 -0.34 7.86 -16.82
CA THR A 199 -0.16 7.65 -15.38
C THR A 199 1.14 8.24 -14.84
N ALA A 200 2.10 8.56 -15.71
CA ALA A 200 3.45 8.92 -15.30
C ALA A 200 3.52 10.07 -14.28
N PRO A 201 2.79 11.19 -14.44
CA PRO A 201 2.97 12.33 -13.54
C PRO A 201 2.40 12.13 -12.13
N LEU A 202 1.46 11.20 -11.91
CA LEU A 202 0.95 10.85 -10.57
C LEU A 202 1.76 9.75 -9.87
N LYS A 203 2.68 9.05 -10.56
CA LYS A 203 3.47 7.97 -9.95
C LYS A 203 4.27 8.41 -8.71
N PRO A 204 4.95 9.56 -8.70
CA PRO A 204 5.66 10.02 -7.51
C PRO A 204 4.70 10.28 -6.33
N LEU A 205 3.59 10.97 -6.56
CA LEU A 205 2.57 11.24 -5.54
C LEU A 205 1.99 9.94 -4.97
N HIS A 206 1.63 9.00 -5.85
CA HIS A 206 1.10 7.71 -5.47
C HIS A 206 2.11 6.92 -4.62
N GLY A 207 3.35 6.79 -5.10
CA GLY A 207 4.41 6.02 -4.45
C GLY A 207 4.80 6.59 -3.08
N VAL A 208 5.04 7.90 -2.98
CA VAL A 208 5.38 8.52 -1.69
C VAL A 208 4.22 8.37 -0.70
N SER A 209 2.98 8.56 -1.12
CA SER A 209 1.83 8.50 -0.22
C SER A 209 1.57 7.07 0.30
N LEU A 210 1.83 6.04 -0.51
CA LEU A 210 1.50 4.65 -0.21
C LEU A 210 2.22 4.11 1.04
N HIS A 211 3.48 4.51 1.25
CA HIS A 211 4.31 3.94 2.32
C HIS A 211 4.13 4.60 3.70
N ALA A 212 3.35 5.67 3.82
CA ALA A 212 3.19 6.42 5.07
C ALA A 212 2.64 5.55 6.21
N VAL A 213 1.72 4.63 5.84
CA VAL A 213 1.08 3.67 6.74
C VAL A 213 2.06 2.65 7.34
N LEU A 214 3.22 2.46 6.73
CA LEU A 214 4.32 1.66 7.27
C LEU A 214 5.33 2.52 8.02
N VAL A 215 5.83 3.58 7.38
CA VAL A 215 6.96 4.38 7.87
C VAL A 215 6.65 5.07 9.20
N LEU A 216 5.49 5.74 9.31
CA LEU A 216 5.16 6.50 10.52
C LEU A 216 4.92 5.57 11.73
N PRO A 217 4.17 4.46 11.62
CA PRO A 217 4.02 3.52 12.74
C PRO A 217 5.33 2.82 13.11
N ALA A 218 6.18 2.48 12.13
CA ALA A 218 7.50 1.92 12.39
C ALA A 218 8.37 2.88 13.21
N LEU A 219 8.38 4.18 12.86
CA LEU A 219 9.07 5.20 13.63
C LEU A 219 8.53 5.32 15.06
N ALA A 220 7.20 5.38 15.23
CA ALA A 220 6.58 5.43 16.56
C ALA A 220 6.94 4.21 17.41
N TRP A 221 6.97 3.01 16.80
CA TRP A 221 7.40 1.80 17.46
C TRP A 221 8.88 1.83 17.85
N LEU A 222 9.78 2.25 16.96
CA LEU A 222 11.21 2.39 17.27
C LEU A 222 11.46 3.40 18.40
N LEU A 223 10.81 4.56 18.35
CA LEU A 223 10.89 5.58 19.41
C LEU A 223 10.41 5.04 20.75
N SER A 224 9.45 4.12 20.77
CA SER A 224 8.97 3.48 22.00
C SER A 224 10.04 2.63 22.72
N ARG A 225 11.09 2.22 21.99
CA ARG A 225 12.22 1.43 22.51
C ARG A 225 13.36 2.29 23.07
N THR A 226 13.25 3.61 22.99
CA THR A 226 14.29 4.53 23.48
C THR A 226 14.07 4.88 24.96
N GLY A 227 15.05 5.51 25.60
CA GLY A 227 14.91 6.12 26.92
C GLY A 227 14.34 7.55 26.91
N TRP A 228 13.97 8.09 25.74
CA TRP A 228 13.54 9.49 25.60
C TRP A 228 12.20 9.74 26.30
N SER A 229 11.95 10.97 26.75
CA SER A 229 10.66 11.33 27.34
C SER A 229 9.54 11.25 26.29
N GLU A 230 8.30 11.01 26.74
CA GLU A 230 7.14 10.92 25.83
C GLU A 230 7.00 12.16 24.96
N ARG A 231 7.22 13.36 25.54
CA ARG A 231 7.18 14.65 24.84
C ARG A 231 8.17 14.71 23.67
N VAL A 232 9.39 14.18 23.84
CA VAL A 232 10.41 14.15 22.78
C VAL A 232 9.98 13.21 21.66
N ARG A 233 9.50 12.00 22.01
CA ARG A 233 9.01 11.02 21.01
C ARG A 233 7.85 11.58 20.19
N GLU A 234 6.90 12.25 20.83
CA GLU A 234 5.78 12.87 20.14
C GLU A 234 6.22 14.02 19.22
N ARG A 235 7.13 14.90 19.67
CA ARG A 235 7.67 15.97 18.83
C ARG A 235 8.38 15.46 17.58
N VAL A 236 9.21 14.41 17.73
CA VAL A 236 9.87 13.76 16.59
C VAL A 236 8.82 13.22 15.61
N LEU A 237 7.76 12.59 16.12
CA LEU A 237 6.71 12.06 15.27
C LEU A 237 5.90 13.16 14.56
N TYR A 238 5.58 14.26 15.23
CA TYR A 238 4.96 15.43 14.57
C TYR A 238 5.85 15.99 13.46
N GLY A 239 7.17 16.09 13.71
CA GLY A 239 8.14 16.47 12.70
C GLY A 239 8.14 15.53 11.51
N ALA A 240 8.17 14.21 11.75
CA ALA A 240 8.11 13.20 10.71
C ALA A 240 6.82 13.26 9.89
N VAL A 241 5.66 13.47 10.54
CA VAL A 241 4.38 13.69 9.85
C VAL A 241 4.44 14.95 8.99
N GLY A 242 5.00 16.05 9.50
CA GLY A 242 5.18 17.29 8.75
C GLY A 242 6.07 17.12 7.53
N CYS A 243 7.21 16.44 7.66
CA CYS A 243 8.09 16.11 6.53
C CYS A 243 7.38 15.23 5.49
N TYR A 244 6.60 14.24 5.93
CA TYR A 244 5.84 13.39 5.02
C TYR A 244 4.77 14.19 4.27
N ALA A 245 4.03 15.05 4.97
CA ALA A 245 3.03 15.92 4.37
C ALA A 245 3.66 16.88 3.36
N ALA A 246 4.81 17.46 3.67
CA ALA A 246 5.55 18.31 2.72
C ALA A 246 5.99 17.55 1.47
N ALA A 247 6.48 16.31 1.62
CA ALA A 247 6.87 15.47 0.48
C ALA A 247 5.67 15.11 -0.41
N VAL A 248 4.53 14.75 0.20
CA VAL A 248 3.27 14.48 -0.52
C VAL A 248 2.76 15.73 -1.23
N LEU A 249 2.80 16.90 -0.58
CA LEU A 249 2.40 18.17 -1.19
C LEU A 249 3.31 18.54 -2.37
N ALA A 250 4.62 18.41 -2.22
CA ALA A 250 5.57 18.67 -3.30
C ALA A 250 5.31 17.76 -4.51
N ALA A 251 5.13 16.45 -4.28
CA ALA A 251 4.79 15.51 -5.33
C ALA A 251 3.40 15.79 -5.95
N GLY A 252 2.46 16.31 -5.16
CA GLY A 252 1.14 16.72 -5.64
C GLY A 252 1.19 17.97 -6.51
N VAL A 253 1.97 18.97 -6.14
CA VAL A 253 2.21 20.18 -6.95
C VAL A 253 2.88 19.80 -8.27
N ASP A 254 3.94 18.99 -8.22
CA ASP A 254 4.62 18.49 -9.42
C ASP A 254 3.66 17.74 -10.33
N ALA A 255 2.84 16.83 -9.77
CA ALA A 255 1.81 16.14 -10.53
C ALA A 255 0.84 17.12 -11.19
N VAL A 256 0.29 18.10 -10.47
CA VAL A 256 -0.64 19.09 -11.06
C VAL A 256 -0.01 19.89 -12.19
N LEU A 257 1.28 20.24 -12.08
CA LEU A 257 1.99 21.00 -13.11
C LEU A 257 2.30 20.19 -14.37
N THR A 258 2.29 18.86 -14.27
CA THR A 258 2.74 17.94 -15.32
C THR A 258 1.65 16.97 -15.81
N TRP A 259 0.46 16.98 -15.21
CA TRP A 259 -0.63 16.02 -15.47
C TRP A 259 -1.53 16.37 -16.64
#